data_AF-A0A529Z6N2-F1
#
_entry.id   AF-A0A529Z6N2-F1
#
_cell.length_a   1.000
_cell.length_b   1.000
_cell.length_c   1.000
_cell.angle_alpha   90.00
_cell.angle_beta   90.00
_cell.angle_gamma   90.00
#
_symmetry.space_group_name_H-M   'P 1'
#
loop_
_entity.id
_entity.type
_entity.pdbx_description
1 polymer ?
#
loop_
_entity_poly.entity_id
_entity_poly.type
_entity_poly.pdbx_seq_one_letter_code
_entity_poly.pdbx_strand_id
1 'polypeptide(L)' 'MSILSRRILLLSSAAALAGAALLASVGASAAAGKYTIGISNTVQGNGWREEMICAMKAQALASGEVAKLNIAHRNTDAA' A
#
# COMPACT_ATOMS: atom_id res chain seq x y z
N MET A 1 -11.37 24.67 -43.48
CA MET A 1 -11.19 23.84 -42.27
C MET A 1 -12.58 23.49 -41.72
N SER A 2 -13.10 22.29 -42.00
CA SER A 2 -14.49 21.94 -41.68
C SER A 2 -14.69 21.68 -40.17
N ILE A 3 -15.89 21.96 -39.66
CA ILE A 3 -16.29 21.76 -38.24
C ILE A 3 -16.05 20.31 -37.79
N LEU A 4 -16.14 19.37 -38.73
CA LEU A 4 -15.91 17.94 -38.53
C LEU A 4 -14.44 17.64 -38.13
N SER A 5 -13.46 18.30 -38.75
CA SER A 5 -12.04 18.12 -38.42
C SER A 5 -11.69 18.65 -37.02
N ARG A 6 -12.35 19.73 -36.55
CA ARG A 6 -12.13 20.24 -35.18
C ARG A 6 -12.71 19.31 -34.11
N ARG A 7 -13.86 18.69 -34.38
CA ARG A 7 -14.50 17.74 -33.44
C ARG A 7 -13.71 16.44 -33.28
N ILE A 8 -13.15 15.93 -34.37
CA ILE A 8 -12.29 14.73 -34.36
C ILE A 8 -11.01 15.02 -33.53
N LEU A 9 -10.36 16.16 -33.75
CA LEU A 9 -9.14 16.53 -33.02
C LEU A 9 -9.38 16.74 -31.51
N LEU A 10 -10.54 17.28 -31.13
CA LEU A 10 -10.94 17.45 -29.73
C LEU A 10 -11.23 16.12 -29.02
N LEU A 11 -11.90 15.18 -29.70
CA LEU A 11 -12.17 13.84 -29.15
C LEU A 11 -10.88 13.03 -28.96
N SER A 12 -9.96 13.08 -29.93
CA SER A 12 -8.67 12.39 -29.85
C SER A 12 -7.80 12.92 -28.71
N SER A 13 -7.78 14.25 -28.51
CA SER A 13 -7.01 14.88 -27.43
C SER A 13 -7.57 14.54 -26.05
N ALA A 14 -8.90 14.51 -25.89
CA ALA A 14 -9.55 14.16 -24.63
C ALA A 14 -9.31 12.68 -24.24
N ALA A 15 -9.38 11.78 -25.22
CA ALA A 15 -9.10 10.35 -25.00
C ALA A 15 -7.64 10.11 -24.61
N ALA A 16 -6.68 10.82 -25.22
CA ALA A 16 -5.27 10.72 -24.88
C ALA A 16 -4.97 11.22 -23.46
N LEU A 17 -5.59 12.33 -23.04
CA LEU A 17 -5.41 12.87 -21.68
C LEU A 17 -6.00 11.93 -20.61
N ALA A 18 -7.17 11.36 -20.87
CA ALA A 18 -7.80 10.38 -19.99
C ALA A 18 -6.96 9.09 -19.85
N GLY A 19 -6.41 8.61 -20.97
CA GLY A 19 -5.50 7.46 -20.97
C GLY A 19 -4.22 7.72 -20.18
N ALA A 20 -3.62 8.90 -20.33
CA ALA A 20 -2.42 9.29 -19.59
C ALA A 20 -2.68 9.43 -18.07
N ALA A 21 -3.83 9.97 -17.67
CA ALA A 21 -4.20 10.09 -16.26
C ALA A 21 -4.40 8.72 -15.59
N LEU A 22 -5.00 7.75 -16.30
CA LEU A 22 -5.15 6.38 -15.84
C LEU A 22 -3.81 5.64 -15.73
N LEU A 23 -2.88 5.88 -16.67
CA LEU A 23 -1.54 5.30 -16.61
C LEU A 23 -0.67 5.91 -15.50
N ALA A 24 -0.86 7.19 -15.20
CA ALA A 24 -0.16 7.86 -14.11
C ALA A 24 -0.61 7.36 -12.72
N SER A 25 -1.89 7.07 -12.54
CA SER A 25 -2.42 6.59 -11.24
C SER A 25 -1.95 5.17 -10.91
N VAL A 26 -1.80 4.27 -11.89
CA VAL A 26 -1.28 2.91 -11.67
C VAL A 26 0.21 2.89 -11.35
N GLY A 27 0.99 3.81 -11.93
CA GLY A 27 2.43 3.93 -11.66
C GLY A 27 2.75 4.46 -10.26
N ALA A 28 1.89 5.32 -9.70
CA ALA A 28 2.09 5.90 -8.38
C ALA A 28 1.98 4.88 -7.24
N SER A 29 1.04 3.92 -7.31
CA SER A 29 0.90 2.86 -6.30
C SER A 29 2.05 1.84 -6.34
N ALA A 30 2.63 1.57 -7.51
CA ALA A 30 3.78 0.67 -7.64
C ALA A 30 5.10 1.30 -7.16
N ALA A 31 5.16 2.62 -7.06
CA ALA A 31 6.35 3.37 -6.62
C ALA A 31 6.40 3.62 -5.11
N ALA A 32 5.36 3.24 -4.35
CA ALA A 32 5.40 3.29 -2.89
C ALA A 32 6.47 2.30 -2.39
N GLY A 33 7.58 2.82 -1.87
CA GLY A 33 8.64 2.01 -1.29
C GLY A 33 8.11 1.10 -0.17
N LYS A 34 8.85 0.02 0.11
CA LYS A 34 8.48 -0.95 1.13
C LYS A 34 8.31 -0.31 2.52
N TYR A 35 7.31 -0.76 3.28
CA TYR A 35 6.97 -0.24 4.60
C TYR A 35 7.93 -0.71 5.69
N THR A 36 8.14 0.14 6.70
CA THR A 36 8.71 -0.26 8.00
C THR A 36 7.59 -0.18 9.04
N ILE A 37 7.26 -1.31 9.66
CA ILE A 37 6.13 -1.45 10.58
C ILE A 37 6.66 -1.71 11.99
N GLY A 38 6.17 -0.95 12.98
CA GLY A 38 6.45 -1.14 14.40
C GLY A 38 5.24 -1.70 15.14
N ILE A 39 5.46 -2.69 16.02
CA ILE A 39 4.40 -3.32 16.82
C ILE A 39 4.82 -3.26 18.29
N SER A 40 4.05 -2.55 19.12
CA SER A 40 4.20 -2.56 20.58
C SER A 40 3.32 -3.65 21.18
N ASN A 41 3.90 -4.51 22.00
CA ASN A 41 3.18 -5.54 22.74
C ASN A 41 3.49 -5.43 24.23
N THR A 42 2.46 -5.26 25.07
CA THR A 42 2.58 -5.09 26.52
C THR A 42 2.33 -6.35 27.34
N VAL A 43 1.89 -7.45 26.72
CA VAL A 43 1.59 -8.68 27.46
C VAL A 43 2.08 -9.89 26.68
N GLN A 44 3.32 -10.25 26.99
CA GLN A 44 3.97 -11.45 26.48
C GLN A 44 3.37 -12.70 27.13
N GLY A 45 3.37 -13.82 26.41
CA GLY A 45 2.87 -15.09 26.93
C GLY A 45 1.33 -15.21 26.89
N ASN A 46 0.63 -14.24 26.30
CA ASN A 46 -0.77 -14.39 25.94
C ASN A 46 -0.87 -14.99 24.53
N GLY A 47 -1.39 -16.22 24.42
CA GLY A 47 -1.48 -16.93 23.15
C GLY A 47 -2.17 -16.12 22.04
N TRP A 48 -3.22 -15.36 22.36
CA TRP A 48 -3.91 -14.54 21.36
C TRP A 48 -3.02 -13.42 20.77
N ARG A 49 -2.21 -12.74 21.59
CA ARG A 49 -1.26 -11.73 21.10
C ARG A 49 -0.10 -12.32 20.32
N GLU A 50 0.40 -13.48 20.73
CA GLU A 50 1.48 -14.17 20.01
C GLU A 50 0.98 -14.68 18.64
N GLU A 51 -0.26 -15.20 18.57
CA GLU A 51 -0.90 -15.57 17.31
C GLU A 51 -1.14 -14.36 16.39
N MET A 52 -1.58 -13.23 16.95
CA MET A 52 -1.69 -11.98 16.18
C MET A 52 -0.34 -11.58 15.57
N ILE A 53 0.74 -11.59 16.36
CA ILE A 53 2.09 -11.25 15.88
C ILE A 53 2.55 -12.25 14.81
N CYS A 54 2.21 -13.54 14.95
CA CYS A 54 2.49 -14.57 13.95
C CYS A 54 1.79 -14.25 12.61
N ALA A 55 0.49 -13.93 12.65
CA ALA A 55 -0.28 -13.55 11.46
C ALA A 55 0.29 -12.30 10.77
N MET A 56 0.72 -11.29 11.55
CA MET A 56 1.34 -10.08 11.01
C MET A 56 2.67 -10.38 10.31
N LYS A 57 3.52 -11.25 10.89
CA LYS A 57 4.76 -11.70 10.24
C LYS A 57 4.48 -12.48 8.96
N ALA A 58 3.50 -13.38 8.98
CA ALA A 58 3.10 -14.16 7.81
C ALA A 58 2.61 -13.26 6.68
N GLN A 59 1.77 -12.26 6.98
CA GLN A 59 1.27 -11.33 5.97
C GLN A 59 2.36 -10.40 5.44
N ALA A 60 3.27 -9.93 6.29
CA ALA A 60 4.41 -9.12 5.86
C ALA A 60 5.32 -9.87 4.89
N LEU A 61 5.51 -11.18 5.12
CA LEU A 61 6.25 -12.04 4.19
C LEU A 61 5.47 -12.28 2.89
N ALA A 62 4.18 -12.60 2.99
CA ALA A 62 3.34 -12.94 1.85
C ALA A 62 3.09 -11.74 0.91
N SER A 63 2.91 -10.53 1.45
CA SER A 63 2.67 -9.33 0.63
C SER A 63 3.96 -8.81 -0.03
N GLY A 64 5.13 -9.04 0.60
CA GLY A 64 6.40 -8.49 0.13
C GLY A 64 6.52 -6.96 0.25
N GLU A 65 5.50 -6.30 0.79
CA GLU A 65 5.40 -4.85 0.93
C GLU A 65 6.15 -4.33 2.15
N VAL A 66 6.49 -5.19 3.12
CA VAL A 66 7.13 -4.78 4.37
C VAL A 66 8.62 -5.09 4.30
N ALA A 67 9.45 -4.04 4.35
CA ALA A 67 10.91 -4.19 4.40
C ALA A 67 11.39 -4.59 5.80
N LYS A 68 10.74 -4.09 6.85
CA LYS A 68 11.15 -4.34 8.23
C LYS A 68 9.96 -4.33 9.17
N LEU A 69 9.92 -5.32 10.05
CA LEU A 69 8.94 -5.44 11.11
C LEU A 69 9.68 -5.39 12.46
N ASN A 70 9.40 -4.37 13.27
CA ASN A 70 10.04 -4.15 14.57
C ASN A 70 9.05 -4.40 15.69
N ILE A 71 9.15 -5.56 16.35
CA ILE A 71 8.27 -5.93 17.45
C ILE A 71 8.98 -5.61 18.76
N ALA A 72 8.43 -4.65 19.50
CA ALA A 72 8.90 -4.29 20.82
C ALA A 72 7.97 -4.93 21.85
N HIS A 73 8.45 -6.00 22.47
CA HIS A 73 7.80 -6.55 23.64
C HIS A 73 8.22 -5.78 24.89
N ARG A 74 7.25 -5.50 25.76
CA ARG A 74 7.45 -4.92 27.09
C ARG A 74 6.67 -5.77 28.07
N ASN A 75 7.36 -6.36 29.04
CA ASN A 75 6.73 -6.87 30.25
C ASN A 75 6.66 -5.71 31.23
N THR A 76 5.76 -4.75 30.96
CA THR A 76 5.27 -3.91 32.05
C THR A 76 4.18 -4.72 32.72
N ASP A 77 4.14 -4.72 34.04
CA ASP A 77 3.04 -5.25 34.83
C ASP A 77 1.71 -4.89 34.17
N ALA A 78 0.91 -5.90 33.86
CA ALA A 78 -0.45 -5.70 33.38
C ALA A 78 -1.20 -4.99 34.51
N ALA A 79 -1.51 -3.71 34.30
CA ALA A 79 -2.42 -2.96 35.18
C ALA A 79 -3.83 -3.55 35.13
#